data_AF-A0A6J6U5Q1-F1
#
_entry.id   AF-A0A6J6U5Q1-F1
#
_cell.length_a   1.000
_cell.length_b   1.000
_cell.length_c   1.000
_cell.angle_alpha   90.00
_cell.angle_beta   90.00
_cell.angle_gamma   90.00
#
_symmetry.space_group_name_H-M   'P 1'
#
loop_
_entity.id
_entity.type
_entity.pdbx_description
1 polymer ?
#
loop_
_entity_poly.entity_id
_entity_poly.type
_entity_poly.pdbx_seq_one_letter_code
_entity_poly.pdbx_strand_id
1 'polypeptide(L)'
;MMDDIKPYLHPAHKLVELPVQWMLDDAPYFWFSVGSDWNRTIRSARDVEEIWREEFTGISALGGLTMLTMHPQFIGRPSRIAMLERFLTFVKSHDEVWIATAGDVARAVK
;
A
#
# COMPACT_ATOMS: atom_id res chain seq x y z
N MET A 1 8.91 -10.16 -3.73
CA MET A 1 8.53 -8.94 -2.98
C MET A 1 8.92 -7.73 -3.79
N MET A 2 7.94 -6.88 -4.12
CA MET A 2 8.07 -5.70 -5.00
C MET A 2 8.52 -5.98 -6.44
N ASP A 3 8.41 -7.21 -6.89
CA ASP A 3 8.87 -7.66 -8.21
C ASP A 3 7.81 -7.49 -9.31
N ASP A 4 6.54 -7.30 -8.94
CA ASP A 4 5.44 -7.00 -9.85
C ASP A 4 4.40 -6.11 -9.16
N ILE A 5 3.56 -5.44 -9.95
CA ILE A 5 2.34 -4.74 -9.50
C ILE A 5 1.10 -5.63 -9.61
N LYS A 6 1.21 -6.82 -10.20
CA LYS A 6 0.11 -7.78 -10.33
C LYS A 6 0.31 -8.98 -9.39
N PRO A 7 -0.76 -9.52 -8.79
CA PRO A 7 -0.72 -10.80 -8.11
C PRO A 7 -0.38 -11.92 -9.10
N TYR A 8 0.38 -12.93 -8.66
CA TYR A 8 0.78 -14.04 -9.52
C TYR A 8 0.92 -15.35 -8.77
N LEU A 9 0.76 -16.47 -9.48
CA LEU A 9 1.01 -17.81 -8.95
C LEU A 9 2.48 -18.18 -9.15
N HIS A 10 3.17 -18.57 -8.08
CA HIS A 10 4.53 -19.10 -8.17
C HIS A 10 4.54 -20.39 -9.02
N PRO A 11 5.35 -20.50 -10.08
CA PRO A 11 5.31 -21.68 -10.97
C PRO A 11 5.73 -22.98 -10.28
N ALA A 12 6.67 -22.90 -9.33
CA ALA A 12 7.25 -24.06 -8.66
C ALA A 12 6.42 -24.56 -7.47
N HIS A 13 5.60 -23.69 -6.87
CA HIS A 13 4.90 -23.94 -5.61
C HIS A 13 3.52 -23.31 -5.75
N LYS A 14 2.42 -24.03 -5.50
CA LYS A 14 1.03 -23.55 -5.66
C LYS A 14 0.66 -22.46 -4.63
N LEU A 15 1.41 -21.37 -4.63
CA LEU A 15 1.36 -20.24 -3.71
C LEU A 15 1.13 -18.99 -4.54
N VAL A 16 0.13 -18.21 -4.17
CA VAL A 16 -0.15 -16.93 -4.80
C VAL A 16 0.60 -15.83 -4.05
N GLU A 17 1.40 -15.04 -4.76
CA GLU A 17 2.03 -13.83 -4.26
C GLU A 17 1.09 -12.63 -4.46
N LEU A 18 0.91 -11.84 -3.41
CA LEU A 18 0.36 -10.49 -3.49
C LEU A 18 1.52 -9.53 -3.16
N PRO A 19 2.15 -8.92 -4.17
CA PRO A 19 3.35 -8.13 -3.95
C PRO A 19 3.09 -6.93 -3.03
N VAL A 20 3.83 -6.85 -1.93
CA VAL A 20 3.90 -5.66 -1.08
C VAL A 20 4.78 -4.61 -1.75
N GLN A 21 4.48 -3.32 -1.53
CA GLN A 21 5.24 -2.17 -2.03
C GLN A 21 5.65 -1.24 -0.88
N TRP A 22 6.92 -0.84 -0.81
CA TRP A 22 7.38 0.13 0.21
C TRP A 22 6.66 1.47 0.10
N MET A 23 6.26 1.86 -1.12
CA MET A 23 5.57 3.12 -1.38
C MET A 23 4.21 3.16 -0.70
N LEU A 24 3.59 1.98 -0.50
CA LEU A 24 2.28 1.76 0.11
C LEU A 24 2.37 1.16 1.52
N ASP A 25 3.55 1.21 2.15
CA ASP A 25 3.77 0.83 3.55
C ASP A 25 3.88 2.09 4.42
N ASP A 26 3.19 2.13 5.56
CA ASP A 26 3.23 3.26 6.49
C ASP A 26 4.52 3.34 7.33
N ALA A 27 5.20 2.21 7.55
CA ALA A 27 6.35 2.13 8.44
C ALA A 27 7.58 2.90 7.93
N PRO A 28 7.95 2.84 6.63
CA PRO A 28 9.03 3.66 6.09
C PRO A 28 8.88 5.16 6.34
N TYR A 29 7.64 5.67 6.40
CA TYR A 29 7.37 7.10 6.51
C TYR A 29 7.20 7.60 7.95
N PHE A 30 6.68 6.77 8.85
CA PHE A 30 6.30 7.21 10.19
C PHE A 30 7.17 6.63 11.31
N TRP A 31 8.08 5.73 10.99
CA TRP A 31 9.04 5.20 11.95
C TRP A 31 10.21 6.18 12.13
N PHE A 32 10.36 6.74 13.34
CA PHE A 32 11.56 7.49 13.71
C PHE A 32 12.68 6.57 14.20
N SER A 33 13.86 6.63 13.58
CA SER A 33 15.03 5.85 14.00
C SER A 33 16.31 6.66 13.78
N VAL A 34 17.15 6.74 14.82
CA VAL A 34 18.43 7.45 14.80
C VAL A 34 19.52 6.47 15.24
N GLY A 35 20.63 6.43 14.49
CA GLY A 35 21.79 5.58 14.83
C GLY A 35 21.71 4.15 14.29
N SER A 36 20.65 3.81 13.54
CA SER A 36 20.64 2.65 12.63
C SER A 36 21.31 3.00 11.31
N ASP A 37 21.77 1.99 10.54
CA ASP A 37 22.35 2.18 9.19
C ASP A 37 21.42 2.94 8.24
N TRP A 38 20.12 2.94 8.54
CA TRP A 38 19.11 3.80 7.94
C TRP A 38 18.57 4.78 8.98
N ASN A 39 18.99 6.04 8.92
CA ASN A 39 18.32 7.11 9.65
C ASN A 39 16.92 7.33 9.05
N ARG A 40 15.88 7.29 9.88
CA ARG A 40 14.49 7.50 9.46
C ARG A 40 13.89 8.71 10.17
N THR A 41 13.24 9.57 9.39
CA THR A 41 12.52 10.75 9.87
C THR A 41 11.03 10.57 9.66
N ILE A 42 10.23 11.22 10.52
CA ILE A 42 8.77 11.18 10.40
C ILE A 42 8.35 12.15 9.29
N ARG A 43 7.62 11.65 8.28
CA ARG A 43 7.01 12.46 7.24
C ARG A 43 5.67 13.05 7.66
N SER A 44 5.28 14.14 7.01
CA SER A 44 3.96 14.72 7.16
C SER A 44 2.90 13.76 6.60
N ALA A 45 1.68 13.77 7.16
CA ALA A 45 0.59 12.97 6.62
C ALA A 45 0.20 13.42 5.20
N ARG A 46 0.42 14.69 4.85
CA ARG A 46 0.14 15.21 3.51
C ARG A 46 1.12 14.60 2.48
N ASP A 47 2.40 14.55 2.81
CA ASP A 47 3.42 13.97 1.92
C ASP A 47 3.13 12.50 1.63
N VAL A 48 2.76 11.73 2.65
CA VAL A 48 2.46 10.30 2.49
C VAL A 48 1.17 10.09 1.71
N GLU A 49 0.15 10.93 1.93
CA GLU A 49 -1.08 10.90 1.14
C GLU A 49 -0.83 11.16 -0.35
N GLU A 50 0.01 12.15 -0.67
CA GLU A 50 0.40 12.48 -2.03
C GLU A 50 1.08 11.28 -2.71
N ILE A 51 2.07 10.68 -2.05
CA ILE A 51 2.76 9.48 -2.56
C ILE A 51 1.77 8.33 -2.80
N TRP A 52 0.88 8.05 -1.85
CA TRP A 52 -0.10 6.96 -1.99
C TRP A 52 -1.09 7.21 -3.14
N ARG A 53 -1.52 8.46 -3.33
CA ARG A 53 -2.42 8.85 -4.43
C ARG A 53 -1.74 8.67 -5.79
N GLU A 54 -0.52 9.16 -5.93
CA GLU A 54 0.26 9.03 -7.17
C GLU A 54 0.52 7.56 -7.51
N GLU A 55 0.92 6.76 -6.53
CA GLU A 55 1.19 5.34 -6.71
C GLU A 55 -0.10 4.57 -7.09
N PHE A 56 -1.21 4.85 -6.40
CA PHE A 56 -2.51 4.28 -6.76
C PHE A 56 -2.90 4.64 -8.20
N THR A 57 -2.77 5.92 -8.60
CA THR A 57 -3.12 6.35 -9.96
C THR A 57 -2.28 5.64 -11.01
N GLY A 58 -0.96 5.49 -10.78
CA GLY A 58 -0.06 4.76 -11.68
C GLY A 58 -0.42 3.27 -11.77
N ILE A 59 -0.60 2.60 -10.64
CA ILE A 59 -0.98 1.18 -10.58
C ILE A 59 -2.35 0.94 -11.22
N SER A 60 -3.33 1.80 -10.94
CA SER A 60 -4.69 1.70 -11.49
C SER A 60 -4.67 1.82 -13.01
N ALA A 61 -3.88 2.75 -13.57
CA ALA A 61 -3.75 2.91 -15.03
C ALA A 61 -3.15 1.67 -15.72
N LEU A 62 -2.41 0.83 -14.98
CA LEU A 62 -1.80 -0.41 -15.47
C LEU A 62 -2.62 -1.67 -15.09
N GLY A 63 -3.75 -1.51 -14.42
CA GLY A 63 -4.60 -2.60 -13.95
C GLY A 63 -3.90 -3.51 -12.92
N GLY A 64 -3.11 -2.92 -12.03
CA GLY A 64 -2.39 -3.63 -10.96
C GLY A 64 -3.11 -3.63 -9.60
N LEU A 65 -2.49 -4.29 -8.62
CA LEU A 65 -2.91 -4.34 -7.22
C LEU A 65 -2.27 -3.21 -6.41
N THR A 66 -3.10 -2.39 -5.75
CA THR A 66 -2.66 -1.47 -4.69
C THR A 66 -2.74 -2.17 -3.33
N MET A 67 -1.62 -2.71 -2.85
CA MET A 67 -1.55 -3.41 -1.55
C MET A 67 -1.06 -2.46 -0.45
N LEU A 68 -1.99 -1.96 0.38
CA LEU A 68 -1.64 -1.16 1.56
C LEU A 68 -1.08 -2.05 2.68
N THR A 69 0.11 -1.73 3.16
CA THR A 69 0.68 -2.31 4.39
C THR A 69 0.63 -1.27 5.48
N MET A 70 -0.03 -1.60 6.59
CA MET A 70 -0.32 -0.65 7.66
C MET A 70 -0.08 -1.27 9.03
N HIS A 71 0.42 -0.45 9.95
CA HIS A 71 0.69 -0.87 11.32
C HIS A 71 -0.13 -0.03 12.32
N PRO A 72 -0.82 -0.65 13.30
CA PRO A 72 -1.66 0.09 14.24
C PRO A 72 -0.95 1.25 14.96
N GLN A 73 0.33 1.08 15.33
CA GLN A 73 1.10 2.12 16.01
C GLN A 73 1.41 3.35 15.13
N PHE A 74 1.40 3.18 13.80
CA PHE A 74 1.72 4.21 12.82
C PHE A 74 0.45 4.82 12.24
N ILE A 75 -0.31 4.10 11.41
CA ILE A 75 -1.53 4.62 10.77
C ILE A 75 -2.62 5.00 11.78
N GLY A 76 -2.67 4.36 12.96
CA GLY A 76 -3.71 4.58 13.96
C GLY A 76 -3.64 5.92 14.71
N ARG A 77 -2.67 6.80 14.39
CA ARG A 77 -2.62 8.14 15.00
C ARG A 77 -3.68 9.07 14.38
N PRO A 78 -4.26 10.02 15.13
CA PRO A 78 -5.39 10.83 14.65
C PRO A 78 -5.16 11.53 13.30
N SER A 79 -3.97 12.11 13.09
CA SER A 79 -3.64 12.79 11.82
C SER A 79 -3.59 11.85 10.61
N ARG A 80 -3.27 10.57 10.84
CA ARG A 80 -3.05 9.54 9.82
C ARG A 80 -4.31 8.70 9.57
N ILE A 81 -5.17 8.56 10.57
CA ILE A 81 -6.55 8.07 10.34
C ILE A 81 -7.28 9.04 9.40
N ALA A 82 -7.23 10.34 9.67
CA ALA A 82 -7.84 11.34 8.79
C ALA A 82 -7.23 11.32 7.37
N MET A 83 -5.93 11.01 7.26
CA MET A 83 -5.25 10.81 5.97
C MET A 83 -5.78 9.57 5.24
N LEU A 84 -5.88 8.43 5.93
CA LEU A 84 -6.42 7.19 5.39
C LEU A 84 -7.86 7.37 4.91
N GLU A 85 -8.70 8.08 5.65
CA GLU A 85 -10.07 8.40 5.24
C GLU A 85 -10.12 9.19 3.93
N ARG A 86 -9.27 10.22 3.78
CA ARG A 86 -9.17 10.99 2.53
C ARG A 86 -8.66 10.14 1.37
N PHE A 87 -7.67 9.29 1.61
CA PHE A 87 -7.14 8.37 0.60
C PHE A 87 -8.21 7.37 0.15
N LEU A 88 -8.90 6.71 1.08
CA LEU A 88 -9.99 5.77 0.75
C LEU A 88 -11.15 6.46 0.03
N THR A 89 -11.45 7.71 0.38
CA THR A 89 -12.46 8.52 -0.34
C THR A 89 -12.04 8.76 -1.80
N PHE A 90 -10.76 9.07 -2.03
CA PHE A 90 -10.20 9.22 -3.37
C PHE A 90 -10.18 7.90 -4.16
N VAL A 91 -9.77 6.79 -3.54
CA VAL A 91 -9.82 5.48 -4.20
C VAL A 91 -11.25 5.13 -4.63
N LYS A 92 -12.24 5.38 -3.76
CA LYS A 92 -13.66 5.14 -4.05
C LYS A 92 -14.27 6.08 -5.09
N SER A 93 -13.58 7.16 -5.48
CA SER A 93 -14.06 8.04 -6.55
C SER A 93 -13.65 7.57 -7.95
N HIS A 94 -13.00 6.41 -8.07
CA HIS A 94 -12.64 5.79 -9.35
C HIS A 94 -13.57 4.60 -9.62
N ASP A 95 -14.11 4.51 -10.83
CA ASP A 95 -15.16 3.54 -11.17
C ASP A 95 -14.66 2.09 -11.27
N GLU A 96 -13.40 1.88 -11.65
CA GLU A 96 -12.82 0.55 -11.92
C GLU A 96 -11.95 0.03 -10.75
N VAL A 97 -12.45 0.14 -9.52
CA VAL A 97 -11.72 -0.34 -8.32
C VAL A 97 -12.45 -1.45 -7.60
N TRP A 98 -11.75 -2.55 -7.37
CA TRP A 98 -12.19 -3.62 -6.47
C TRP A 98 -11.47 -3.53 -5.12
N ILE A 99 -12.18 -3.07 -4.09
CA ILE A 99 -11.68 -3.11 -2.70
C ILE A 99 -11.98 -4.49 -2.11
N ALA A 100 -10.93 -5.21 -1.75
CA ALA A 100 -11.03 -6.62 -1.40
C ALA A 100 -10.07 -7.00 -0.27
N THR A 101 -10.30 -8.16 0.35
CA THR A 101 -9.31 -8.76 1.25
C THR A 101 -8.19 -9.40 0.43
N ALA A 102 -7.00 -9.55 1.03
CA ALA A 102 -5.89 -10.28 0.41
C ALA A 102 -6.31 -11.71 -0.01
N GLY A 103 -7.16 -12.37 0.78
CA GLY A 103 -7.68 -13.69 0.46
C GLY A 103 -8.60 -13.73 -0.76
N ASP A 104 -9.42 -12.68 -0.96
CA ASP A 104 -10.26 -12.56 -2.16
C ASP A 104 -9.41 -12.36 -3.41
N VAL A 105 -8.44 -11.45 -3.34
CA VAL A 105 -7.50 -11.19 -4.45
C VAL A 105 -6.73 -12.46 -4.80
N ALA A 106 -6.23 -13.19 -3.80
CA ALA A 106 -5.51 -14.45 -4.03
C ALA A 106 -6.38 -15.51 -4.74
N ARG A 107 -7.67 -15.60 -4.43
CA ARG A 107 -8.62 -16.51 -5.09
C ARG A 107 -8.96 -16.08 -6.53
N ALA A 108 -8.79 -14.81 -6.87
CA ALA A 108 -9.04 -14.30 -8.22
C ALA A 108 -7.88 -14.57 -9.20
N VAL A 109 -6.69 -14.89 -8.68
CA VAL A 109 -5.54 -15.31 -9.49
C VAL A 109 -5.79 -16.70 -10.05
N LYS A 110 -5.68 -16.83 -11.38
CA LYS A 110 -5.90 -18.09 -12.11
C LYS A 110 -4.57 -18.78 -12.41
#